data_AF-A0A2V8UGR3-F1
#
_entry.id   AF-A0A2V8UGR3-F1
#
_cell.length_a   1.000
_cell.length_b   1.000
_cell.length_c   1.000
_cell.angle_alpha   90.00
_cell.angle_beta   90.00
_cell.angle_gamma   90.00
#
_symmetry.space_group_name_H-M   'P 1'
#
loop_
_entity.id
_entity.type
_entity.pdbx_description
1 polymer ?
#
loop_
_entity_poly.entity_id
_entity_poly.type
_entity_poly.pdbx_seq_one_letter_code
_entity_poly.pdbx_strand_id
1 'polypeptide(L)'
;PGPVVTTFEFKPEAGIKYSRITTLNEDLCLALQAESILIERIPGKPTVGIEVPNSRRELISLREVFESDEFASSQSHLTISLGKDINGRIKVAALDTMPHLLIAGSTGSGKSVMINSLIMSVLYKSTPDDVRMILVDPKRLELGLYEGIPHLLTPVITDARKATNALRNAVLEMERRLRILAEQGVRNIDQYNKKIGKLQQEPRSLFDEEAQAEEPHPLPYILILIDELADLMMIEGRNVEESVTRLAQMARAVGMHLVLATQRPSVDVITGLIKANFPARISFRVATRVDSRTILDVMGADHLLGKGDMLFLPPGSSRLTRVHGAFVTEGEINRVVDFWKQQATPEYDQSLLLAPPTDEEGSPEEDGAGSGEQDPMYEDALRVVLEMGKASTSTLQRRLRLGYGRAARILDMMHRDGIIGPPDGSKPREVLKRPEWLQEVG
;
A
#
# COMPACT_ATOMS: atom_id res chain seq x y z
N PRO A 1 33.85 10.83 14.79
CA PRO A 1 33.25 9.59 15.32
C PRO A 1 31.73 9.77 15.39
N GLY A 2 30.96 8.79 14.93
CA GLY A 2 29.50 8.81 14.92
C GLY A 2 28.87 7.92 16.00
N PRO A 3 27.53 7.83 16.06
CA PRO A 3 26.82 7.04 17.07
C PRO A 3 27.05 5.52 16.93
N VAL A 4 27.09 5.01 15.68
CA VAL A 4 27.20 3.57 15.40
C VAL A 4 28.49 3.21 14.68
N VAL A 5 28.98 4.10 13.81
CA VAL A 5 30.22 3.93 13.04
C VAL A 5 31.16 5.11 13.23
N THR A 6 32.44 4.89 12.97
CA THR A 6 33.45 5.94 12.83
C THR A 6 33.97 5.94 11.41
N THR A 7 33.87 7.09 10.73
CA THR A 7 34.41 7.28 9.39
C THR A 7 35.88 7.69 9.47
N PHE A 8 36.75 6.86 8.92
CA PHE A 8 38.16 7.16 8.71
C PHE A 8 38.34 7.70 7.29
N GLU A 9 38.85 8.93 7.18
CA GLU A 9 39.11 9.56 5.90
C GLU A 9 40.50 9.16 5.38
N PHE A 10 40.55 8.51 4.22
CA PHE A 10 41.76 8.04 3.58
C PHE A 10 41.96 8.73 2.22
N LYS A 11 43.14 9.32 2.01
CA LYS A 11 43.53 9.89 0.72
C LYS A 11 44.43 8.90 -0.01
N PRO A 12 43.97 8.26 -1.09
CA PRO A 12 44.83 7.38 -1.88
C PRO A 12 45.93 8.18 -2.59
N GLU A 13 47.10 7.54 -2.77
CA GLU A 13 48.15 8.08 -3.62
C GLU A 13 47.71 8.18 -5.10
N ALA A 14 48.39 9.04 -5.85
CA ALA A 14 48.12 9.23 -7.27
C ALA A 14 48.23 7.90 -8.05
N GLY A 15 47.26 7.64 -8.92
CA GLY A 15 47.21 6.42 -9.74
C GLY A 15 46.49 5.22 -9.08
N ILE A 16 46.19 5.27 -7.79
CA ILE A 16 45.39 4.23 -7.14
C ILE A 16 43.91 4.41 -7.52
N LYS A 17 43.35 3.41 -8.21
CA LYS A 17 41.94 3.41 -8.59
C LYS A 17 41.04 3.13 -7.38
N TYR A 18 39.91 3.85 -7.29
CA TYR A 18 38.88 3.62 -6.28
C TYR A 18 38.43 2.14 -6.23
N SER A 19 38.26 1.51 -7.39
CA SER A 19 37.85 0.11 -7.49
C SER A 19 38.78 -0.85 -6.77
N ARG A 20 40.09 -0.55 -6.74
CA ARG A 20 41.10 -1.37 -6.05
C ARG A 20 40.96 -1.29 -4.54
N ILE A 21 40.50 -0.16 -4.02
CA ILE A 21 40.25 0.03 -2.57
C ILE A 21 38.98 -0.71 -2.18
N THR A 22 37.91 -0.56 -2.95
CA THR A 22 36.62 -1.21 -2.66
C THR A 22 36.71 -2.74 -2.73
N THR A 23 37.60 -3.31 -3.55
CA THR A 23 37.79 -4.77 -3.60
C THR A 23 38.47 -5.34 -2.35
N LEU A 24 39.15 -4.51 -1.56
CA LEU A 24 39.83 -4.92 -0.31
C LEU A 24 38.89 -4.92 0.90
N ASN A 25 37.56 -4.84 0.69
CA ASN A 25 36.59 -4.71 1.79
C ASN A 25 36.76 -5.84 2.85
N GLU A 26 36.78 -7.10 2.42
CA GLU A 26 36.95 -8.26 3.31
C GLU A 26 38.31 -8.28 4.01
N ASP A 27 39.39 -7.97 3.28
CA ASP A 27 40.76 -7.92 3.84
C ASP A 27 40.87 -6.82 4.91
N LEU A 28 40.25 -5.66 4.67
CA LEU A 28 40.21 -4.56 5.63
C LEU A 28 39.33 -4.89 6.84
N CYS A 29 38.20 -5.59 6.66
CA CYS A 29 37.41 -6.10 7.78
C CYS A 29 38.27 -6.99 8.70
N LEU A 30 39.02 -7.94 8.10
CA LEU A 30 39.93 -8.83 8.83
C LEU A 30 41.02 -8.05 9.58
N ALA A 31 41.68 -7.11 8.90
CA ALA A 31 42.74 -6.31 9.49
C ALA A 31 42.26 -5.41 10.64
N LEU A 32 41.03 -4.87 10.53
CA LEU A 32 40.43 -3.99 11.52
C LEU A 32 39.66 -4.73 12.63
N GLN A 33 39.55 -6.06 12.54
CA GLN A 33 38.69 -6.88 13.41
C GLN A 33 37.23 -6.39 13.43
N ALA A 34 36.76 -5.92 12.27
CA ALA A 34 35.41 -5.38 12.09
C ALA A 34 34.48 -6.44 11.48
N GLU A 35 33.22 -6.48 11.92
CA GLU A 35 32.18 -7.36 11.36
C GLU A 35 31.92 -7.06 9.89
N SER A 36 31.82 -5.78 9.55
CA SER A 36 31.71 -5.28 8.19
C SER A 36 32.18 -3.82 8.14
N ILE A 37 32.58 -3.36 6.97
CA ILE A 37 32.91 -1.94 6.72
C ILE A 37 32.20 -1.46 5.47
N LEU A 38 31.92 -0.15 5.41
CA LEU A 38 31.43 0.49 4.19
C LEU A 38 32.50 1.44 3.66
N ILE A 39 32.79 1.35 2.36
CA ILE A 39 33.79 2.18 1.68
C ILE A 39 33.06 3.06 0.68
N GLU A 40 33.04 4.37 0.94
CA GLU A 40 32.38 5.35 0.08
C GLU A 40 33.27 6.53 -0.29
N ARG A 41 32.92 7.24 -1.36
CA ARG A 41 33.58 8.50 -1.72
C ARG A 41 33.03 9.62 -0.85
N ILE A 42 33.89 10.48 -0.29
CA ILE A 42 33.42 11.63 0.48
C ILE A 42 33.13 12.80 -0.48
N PRO A 43 31.89 13.30 -0.55
CA PRO A 43 31.55 14.33 -1.53
C PRO A 43 32.23 15.65 -1.26
N GLY A 44 32.68 16.30 -2.32
CA GLY A 44 33.46 17.54 -2.25
C GLY A 44 34.91 17.34 -1.82
N LYS A 45 35.39 16.09 -1.62
CA LYS A 45 36.76 15.80 -1.20
C LYS A 45 37.44 14.75 -2.08
N PRO A 46 38.77 14.82 -2.26
CA PRO A 46 39.54 13.80 -3.00
C PRO A 46 39.90 12.61 -2.11
N THR A 47 38.97 12.15 -1.27
CA THR A 47 39.20 11.15 -0.22
C THR A 47 38.11 10.09 -0.21
N VAL A 48 38.45 8.94 0.37
CA VAL A 48 37.56 7.80 0.58
C VAL A 48 37.25 7.73 2.08
N GLY A 49 35.99 7.55 2.42
CA GLY A 49 35.54 7.25 3.77
C GLY A 49 35.51 5.75 3.98
N ILE A 50 36.19 5.27 5.01
CA ILE A 50 36.11 3.90 5.49
C ILE A 50 35.32 3.93 6.79
N GLU A 51 34.09 3.47 6.76
CA GLU A 51 33.19 3.46 7.90
C GLU A 51 33.34 2.15 8.66
N VAL A 52 33.89 2.24 9.87
CA VAL A 52 34.17 1.10 10.74
C VAL A 52 33.19 1.12 11.91
N PRO A 53 32.57 -0.02 12.28
CA PRO A 53 31.66 -0.10 13.41
C PRO A 53 32.35 0.25 14.72
N ASN A 54 31.67 1.04 15.56
CA ASN A 54 32.15 1.30 16.92
C ASN A 54 32.04 0.03 17.77
N SER A 55 32.97 -0.15 18.72
CA SER A 55 32.90 -1.26 19.68
C SER A 55 31.65 -1.18 20.58
N ARG A 56 31.19 0.03 20.89
CA ARG A 56 29.91 0.31 21.56
C ARG A 56 29.05 1.15 20.63
N ARG A 57 27.98 0.55 20.11
CA ARG A 57 27.00 1.22 19.25
C ARG A 57 25.92 1.87 20.12
N GLU A 58 25.60 3.13 19.83
CA GLU A 58 24.50 3.84 20.49
C GLU A 58 23.15 3.29 20.02
N LEU A 59 22.21 3.10 20.96
CA LEU A 59 20.81 2.81 20.63
C LEU A 59 20.09 4.15 20.46
N ILE A 60 19.57 4.40 19.27
CA ILE A 60 18.87 5.65 18.95
C ILE A 60 17.41 5.47 19.31
N SER A 61 16.91 6.20 20.32
CA SER A 61 15.50 6.13 20.71
C SER A 61 14.62 6.93 19.74
N LEU A 62 13.44 6.40 19.40
CA LEU A 62 12.44 7.14 18.62
C LEU A 62 12.01 8.45 19.30
N ARG A 63 11.95 8.46 20.64
CA ARG A 63 11.63 9.65 21.42
C ARG A 63 12.61 10.80 21.14
N GLU A 64 13.91 10.49 21.03
CA GLU A 64 14.93 11.49 20.73
C GLU A 64 14.68 12.18 19.39
N VAL A 65 14.21 11.43 18.39
CA VAL A 65 13.85 12.01 17.09
C VAL A 65 12.60 12.87 17.21
N PHE A 66 11.58 12.45 17.96
CA PHE A 66 10.35 13.23 18.13
C PHE A 66 10.54 14.52 18.92
N GLU A 67 11.46 14.53 19.89
CA GLU A 67 11.80 15.73 20.68
C GLU A 67 12.75 16.68 19.94
N SER A 68 13.22 16.31 18.73
CA SER A 68 14.10 17.15 17.92
C SER A 68 13.36 18.30 17.23
N ASP A 69 14.07 19.40 17.00
CA ASP A 69 13.56 20.54 16.23
C ASP A 69 13.20 20.13 14.80
N GLU A 70 13.99 19.22 14.18
CA GLU A 70 13.74 18.74 12.82
C GLU A 70 12.36 18.07 12.68
N PHE A 71 11.96 17.26 13.67
CA PHE A 71 10.66 16.61 13.67
C PHE A 71 9.55 17.60 14.08
N ALA A 72 9.75 18.35 15.16
CA ALA A 72 8.74 19.25 15.71
C ALA A 72 8.36 20.37 14.73
N SER A 73 9.36 21.00 14.09
CA SER A 73 9.15 22.13 13.17
C SER A 73 8.65 21.73 11.78
N SER A 74 8.71 20.44 11.42
CA SER A 74 8.20 19.96 10.13
C SER A 74 6.71 20.25 9.99
N GLN A 75 6.33 20.84 8.86
CA GLN A 75 4.94 21.23 8.55
C GLN A 75 4.11 20.08 7.97
N SER A 76 4.76 18.98 7.59
CA SER A 76 4.09 17.84 6.98
C SER A 76 3.37 16.96 8.01
N HIS A 77 2.11 16.65 7.75
CA HIS A 77 1.32 15.64 8.46
C HIS A 77 1.84 14.21 8.24
N LEU A 78 2.71 14.00 7.25
CA LEU A 78 3.33 12.72 6.94
C LEU A 78 4.85 12.77 7.12
N THR A 79 5.30 13.51 8.15
CA THR A 79 6.70 13.48 8.58
C THR A 79 7.01 12.12 9.19
N ILE A 80 8.09 11.49 8.74
CA ILE A 80 8.57 10.18 9.18
C ILE A 80 9.97 10.31 9.80
N SER A 81 10.16 9.66 10.94
CA SER A 81 11.46 9.51 11.59
C SER A 81 12.32 8.49 10.84
N LEU A 82 13.52 8.88 10.41
CA LEU A 82 14.52 7.96 9.88
C LEU A 82 15.53 7.54 10.96
N GLY A 83 15.96 8.45 11.83
CA GLY A 83 16.95 8.18 12.89
C GLY A 83 18.12 9.17 12.85
N LYS A 84 19.37 8.70 12.98
CA LYS A 84 20.58 9.56 12.92
C LYS A 84 21.47 9.22 11.73
N ASP A 85 22.07 10.23 11.10
CA ASP A 85 23.13 9.99 10.13
C ASP A 85 24.44 9.52 10.80
N ILE A 86 25.45 9.22 9.98
CA ILE A 86 26.79 8.81 10.46
C ILE A 86 27.49 9.84 11.36
N ASN A 87 27.05 11.09 11.36
CA ASN A 87 27.59 12.16 12.21
C ASN A 87 26.74 12.40 13.46
N GLY A 88 25.67 11.62 13.66
CA GLY A 88 24.77 11.76 14.80
C GLY A 88 23.68 12.83 14.62
N ARG A 89 23.53 13.40 13.42
CA ARG A 89 22.46 14.39 13.16
C ARG A 89 21.15 13.69 12.93
N ILE A 90 20.09 14.22 13.52
CA ILE A 90 18.73 13.69 13.34
C ILE A 90 18.33 13.83 11.86
N LYS A 91 17.68 12.78 11.36
CA LYS A 91 17.15 12.68 10.01
C LYS A 91 15.66 12.35 10.08
N VAL A 92 14.88 13.24 9.49
CA VAL A 92 13.47 13.07 9.21
C VAL A 92 13.24 13.21 7.71
N ALA A 93 12.11 12.68 7.26
CA ALA A 93 11.65 12.70 5.88
C ALA A 93 10.16 13.06 5.87
N ALA A 94 9.60 13.52 4.76
CA ALA A 94 8.18 13.80 4.64
C ALA A 94 7.60 13.12 3.39
N LEU A 95 6.59 12.26 3.56
CA LEU A 95 6.03 11.45 2.46
C LEU A 95 5.24 12.28 1.44
N ASP A 96 4.70 13.42 1.81
CA ASP A 96 4.06 14.36 0.87
C ASP A 96 5.05 14.92 -0.19
N THR A 97 6.30 15.16 0.23
CA THR A 97 7.41 15.53 -0.66
C THR A 97 8.04 14.32 -1.36
N MET A 98 7.94 13.14 -0.73
CA MET A 98 8.45 11.84 -1.18
C MET A 98 7.29 10.86 -1.38
N PRO A 99 6.48 11.03 -2.44
CA PRO A 99 5.09 10.57 -2.48
C PRO A 99 4.93 9.08 -2.20
N HIS A 100 5.90 8.26 -2.61
CA HIS A 100 5.90 6.83 -2.39
C HIS A 100 7.29 6.35 -1.98
N LEU A 101 7.33 5.39 -1.07
CA LEU A 101 8.54 4.87 -0.44
C LEU A 101 8.61 3.34 -0.58
N LEU A 102 9.74 2.84 -1.08
CA LEU A 102 10.05 1.42 -1.09
C LEU A 102 11.06 1.09 0.02
N ILE A 103 10.73 0.13 0.88
CA ILE A 103 11.57 -0.33 1.99
C ILE A 103 11.89 -1.80 1.78
N ALA A 104 13.16 -2.18 1.80
CA ALA A 104 13.54 -3.57 1.67
C ALA A 104 14.70 -3.96 2.60
N GLY A 105 14.77 -5.24 2.95
CA GLY A 105 15.83 -5.76 3.80
C GLY A 105 15.52 -7.17 4.32
N SER A 106 16.56 -7.92 4.65
CA SER A 106 16.40 -9.28 5.18
C SER A 106 15.75 -9.29 6.56
N THR A 107 15.22 -10.44 6.98
CA THR A 107 14.67 -10.63 8.35
C THR A 107 15.69 -10.22 9.42
N GLY A 108 15.24 -9.51 10.45
CA GLY A 108 16.09 -9.03 11.55
C GLY A 108 17.00 -7.84 11.22
N SER A 109 16.94 -7.31 10.00
CA SER A 109 17.78 -6.17 9.57
C SER A 109 17.33 -4.82 10.14
N GLY A 110 16.07 -4.68 10.57
CA GLY A 110 15.49 -3.45 11.10
C GLY A 110 14.24 -2.93 10.35
N LYS A 111 13.84 -3.59 9.26
CA LYS A 111 12.66 -3.21 8.44
C LYS A 111 11.39 -2.99 9.27
N SER A 112 11.00 -3.95 10.10
CA SER A 112 9.76 -3.86 10.88
C SER A 112 9.79 -2.73 11.91
N VAL A 113 10.94 -2.51 12.57
CA VAL A 113 11.13 -1.38 13.49
C VAL A 113 10.99 -0.04 12.76
N MET A 114 11.49 0.05 11.53
CA MET A 114 11.33 1.26 10.71
C MET A 114 9.88 1.51 10.30
N ILE A 115 9.14 0.47 9.94
CA ILE A 115 7.70 0.56 9.65
C ILE A 115 6.94 1.05 10.90
N ASN A 116 7.26 0.50 12.06
CA ASN A 116 6.69 0.96 13.33
C ASN A 116 7.07 2.42 13.63
N SER A 117 8.34 2.80 13.44
CA SER A 117 8.79 4.20 13.56
C SER A 117 8.01 5.14 12.64
N LEU A 118 7.72 4.71 11.41
CA LEU A 118 6.93 5.45 10.44
C LEU A 118 5.49 5.66 10.91
N ILE A 119 4.79 4.59 11.30
CA ILE A 119 3.39 4.68 11.78
C ILE A 119 3.33 5.56 13.03
N MET A 120 4.23 5.31 13.99
CA MET A 120 4.33 6.12 15.20
C MET A 120 4.61 7.59 14.90
N SER A 121 5.41 7.90 13.88
CA SER A 121 5.65 9.28 13.46
C SER A 121 4.35 9.97 13.04
N VAL A 122 3.48 9.28 12.29
CA VAL A 122 2.17 9.82 11.91
C VAL A 122 1.27 9.97 13.13
N LEU A 123 1.22 8.98 14.03
CA LEU A 123 0.39 9.04 15.25
C LEU A 123 0.79 10.15 16.23
N TYR A 124 2.05 10.59 16.21
CA TYR A 124 2.51 11.74 16.99
C TYR A 124 2.29 13.09 16.30
N LYS A 125 2.03 13.09 14.99
CA LYS A 125 1.99 14.32 14.17
C LYS A 125 0.59 14.68 13.70
N SER A 126 -0.31 13.71 13.58
CA SER A 126 -1.54 13.84 12.79
C SER A 126 -2.73 13.18 13.48
N THR A 127 -3.87 13.88 13.42
CA THR A 127 -5.17 13.34 13.84
C THR A 127 -5.78 12.47 12.73
N PRO A 128 -6.84 11.68 13.02
CA PRO A 128 -7.57 10.93 11.98
C PRO A 128 -8.16 11.81 10.87
N ASP A 129 -8.46 13.08 11.17
CA ASP A 129 -8.97 14.05 10.20
C ASP A 129 -7.86 14.56 9.26
N ASP A 130 -6.60 14.51 9.72
CA ASP A 130 -5.44 14.86 8.90
C ASP A 130 -4.99 13.67 8.04
N VAL A 131 -4.89 12.48 8.65
CA VAL A 131 -4.33 11.28 8.00
C VAL A 131 -5.15 10.04 8.35
N ARG A 132 -5.55 9.34 7.30
CA ARG A 132 -6.20 8.03 7.35
C ARG A 132 -5.25 6.95 6.80
N MET A 133 -5.38 5.71 7.27
CA MET A 133 -4.45 4.62 6.96
C MET A 133 -5.16 3.35 6.44
N ILE A 134 -4.51 2.67 5.50
CA ILE A 134 -4.81 1.30 5.08
C ILE A 134 -3.56 0.47 5.35
N LEU A 135 -3.66 -0.51 6.26
CA LEU A 135 -2.54 -1.35 6.67
C LEU A 135 -2.73 -2.78 6.15
N VAL A 136 -1.72 -3.30 5.44
CA VAL A 136 -1.72 -4.64 4.87
C VAL A 136 -0.58 -5.47 5.50
N ASP A 137 -0.96 -6.51 6.25
CA ASP A 137 -0.07 -7.43 6.93
C ASP A 137 -0.49 -8.89 6.66
N PRO A 138 -0.06 -9.47 5.53
CA PRO A 138 -0.45 -10.83 5.15
C PRO A 138 0.10 -11.89 6.11
N LYS A 139 1.13 -11.56 6.89
CA LYS A 139 1.79 -12.50 7.82
C LYS A 139 1.23 -12.43 9.24
N ARG A 140 0.45 -11.39 9.57
CA ARG A 140 -0.11 -11.14 10.92
C ARG A 140 0.96 -11.03 12.01
N LEU A 141 2.09 -10.41 11.69
CA LEU A 141 3.24 -10.34 12.59
C LEU A 141 3.46 -8.94 13.15
N GLU A 142 3.28 -7.92 12.33
CA GLU A 142 3.85 -6.59 12.61
C GLU A 142 2.76 -5.55 12.85
N LEU A 143 1.74 -5.50 11.98
CA LEU A 143 0.78 -4.39 11.98
C LEU A 143 -0.46 -4.64 12.84
N GLY A 144 -0.67 -5.87 13.31
CA GLY A 144 -1.79 -6.22 14.18
C GLY A 144 -1.85 -5.42 15.48
N LEU A 145 -0.71 -4.87 15.93
CA LEU A 145 -0.62 -3.98 17.10
C LEU A 145 -1.48 -2.71 16.94
N TYR A 146 -1.69 -2.26 15.71
CA TYR A 146 -2.42 -1.01 15.42
C TYR A 146 -3.92 -1.24 15.18
N GLU A 147 -4.41 -2.48 15.23
CA GLU A 147 -5.83 -2.78 15.00
C GLU A 147 -6.71 -1.93 15.93
N GLY A 148 -7.71 -1.24 15.38
CA GLY A 148 -8.67 -0.44 16.15
C GLY A 148 -8.27 1.01 16.44
N ILE A 149 -7.13 1.52 15.95
CA ILE A 149 -6.86 2.98 16.03
C ILE A 149 -7.81 3.77 15.10
N PRO A 150 -8.24 4.98 15.48
CA PRO A 150 -9.21 5.77 14.69
C PRO A 150 -8.70 6.21 13.32
N HIS A 151 -7.38 6.19 13.09
CA HIS A 151 -6.79 6.49 11.77
C HIS A 151 -7.10 5.42 10.71
N LEU A 152 -7.52 4.21 11.08
CA LEU A 152 -7.73 3.12 10.13
C LEU A 152 -9.02 3.28 9.31
N LEU A 153 -8.92 3.18 7.98
CA LEU A 153 -10.06 3.08 7.06
C LEU A 153 -10.61 1.66 6.96
N THR A 154 -9.80 0.67 7.27
CA THR A 154 -10.20 -0.74 7.28
C THR A 154 -9.54 -1.42 8.48
N PRO A 155 -10.06 -2.56 8.97
CA PRO A 155 -9.26 -3.46 9.78
C PRO A 155 -7.93 -3.79 9.08
N VAL A 156 -6.91 -4.18 9.84
CA VAL A 156 -5.63 -4.60 9.27
C VAL A 156 -5.87 -5.76 8.31
N ILE A 157 -5.49 -5.57 7.05
CA ILE A 157 -5.81 -6.49 5.98
C ILE A 157 -4.80 -7.62 5.98
N THR A 158 -5.26 -8.83 6.32
CA THR A 158 -4.39 -10.02 6.35
C THR A 158 -4.57 -10.93 5.12
N ASP A 159 -5.68 -10.76 4.39
CA ASP A 159 -5.97 -11.56 3.20
C ASP A 159 -5.45 -10.86 1.95
N ALA A 160 -4.70 -11.59 1.12
CA ALA A 160 -4.06 -11.01 -0.05
C ALA A 160 -5.05 -10.55 -1.11
N ARG A 161 -6.18 -11.25 -1.30
CA ARG A 161 -7.21 -10.84 -2.28
C ARG A 161 -7.92 -9.57 -1.81
N LYS A 162 -8.25 -9.48 -0.51
CA LYS A 162 -8.79 -8.25 0.08
C LYS A 162 -7.80 -7.08 -0.03
N ALA A 163 -6.50 -7.34 0.12
CA ALA A 163 -5.48 -6.33 -0.08
C ALA A 163 -5.43 -5.84 -1.53
N THR A 164 -5.52 -6.75 -2.51
CA THR A 164 -5.63 -6.38 -3.92
C THR A 164 -6.88 -5.55 -4.20
N ASN A 165 -8.03 -5.93 -3.63
CA ASN A 165 -9.26 -5.14 -3.72
C ASN A 165 -9.08 -3.74 -3.13
N ALA A 166 -8.46 -3.63 -1.95
CA ALA A 166 -8.17 -2.34 -1.32
C ALA A 166 -7.28 -1.44 -2.20
N LEU A 167 -6.28 -2.01 -2.88
CA LEU A 167 -5.46 -1.26 -3.84
C LEU A 167 -6.27 -0.79 -5.05
N ARG A 168 -7.14 -1.63 -5.60
CA ARG A 168 -8.01 -1.26 -6.72
C ARG A 168 -9.03 -0.19 -6.32
N ASN A 169 -9.65 -0.31 -5.14
CA ASN A 169 -10.57 0.70 -4.62
C ASN A 169 -9.84 2.01 -4.25
N ALA A 170 -8.59 1.93 -3.80
CA ALA A 170 -7.76 3.13 -3.62
C ALA A 170 -7.51 3.87 -4.95
N VAL A 171 -7.39 3.16 -6.08
CA VAL A 171 -7.34 3.78 -7.41
C VAL A 171 -8.64 4.52 -7.71
N LEU A 172 -9.80 3.95 -7.39
CA LEU A 172 -11.10 4.61 -7.58
C LEU A 172 -11.25 5.85 -6.70
N GLU A 173 -10.81 5.79 -5.44
CA GLU A 173 -10.79 6.97 -4.55
C GLU A 173 -9.83 8.04 -5.07
N MET A 174 -8.66 7.66 -5.60
CA MET A 174 -7.74 8.58 -6.25
C MET A 174 -8.42 9.32 -7.42
N GLU A 175 -9.15 8.60 -8.29
CA GLU A 175 -9.90 9.20 -9.40
C GLU A 175 -11.05 10.11 -8.93
N ARG A 176 -11.78 9.69 -7.88
CA ARG A 176 -12.81 10.51 -7.24
C ARG A 176 -12.21 11.83 -6.73
N ARG A 177 -11.09 11.77 -6.00
CA ARG A 177 -10.39 12.97 -5.52
C ARG A 177 -9.90 13.85 -6.66
N LEU A 178 -9.39 13.29 -7.75
CA LEU A 178 -8.99 14.07 -8.92
C LEU A 178 -10.18 14.87 -9.51
N ARG A 179 -11.37 14.27 -9.57
CA ARG A 179 -12.60 14.98 -9.98
C ARG A 179 -12.97 16.11 -9.02
N ILE A 180 -12.95 15.85 -7.72
CA ILE A 180 -13.21 16.86 -6.67
C ILE A 180 -12.23 18.04 -6.79
N LEU A 181 -10.93 17.78 -6.98
CA LEU A 181 -9.93 18.83 -7.16
C LEU A 181 -10.21 19.67 -8.42
N ALA A 182 -10.57 19.01 -9.54
CA ALA A 182 -10.87 19.67 -10.79
C ALA A 182 -12.13 20.55 -10.70
N GLU A 183 -13.20 20.06 -10.08
CA GLU A 183 -14.45 20.80 -9.81
C GLU A 183 -14.19 22.05 -8.96
N GLN A 184 -13.26 21.96 -8.01
CA GLN A 184 -12.85 23.09 -7.17
C GLN A 184 -11.79 23.99 -7.81
N GLY A 185 -11.29 23.66 -8.99
CA GLY A 185 -10.27 24.44 -9.71
C GLY A 185 -8.90 24.48 -9.02
N VAL A 186 -8.57 23.45 -8.22
CA VAL A 186 -7.33 23.36 -7.45
C VAL A 186 -6.43 22.24 -7.97
N ARG A 187 -5.12 22.35 -7.75
CA ARG A 187 -4.14 21.41 -8.31
C ARG A 187 -3.75 20.27 -7.38
N ASN A 188 -3.96 20.44 -6.08
CA ASN A 188 -3.57 19.46 -5.07
C ASN A 188 -4.42 19.56 -3.81
N ILE A 189 -4.31 18.55 -2.97
CA ILE A 189 -5.03 18.44 -1.68
C ILE A 189 -4.75 19.63 -0.75
N ASP A 190 -3.53 20.15 -0.71
CA ASP A 190 -3.19 21.30 0.17
C ASP A 190 -4.00 22.54 -0.21
N GLN A 191 -4.10 22.82 -1.52
CA GLN A 191 -4.90 23.93 -2.04
C GLN A 191 -6.39 23.70 -1.80
N TYR A 192 -6.86 22.46 -1.96
CA TYR A 192 -8.23 22.08 -1.66
C TYR A 192 -8.57 22.32 -0.18
N ASN A 193 -7.81 21.72 0.74
CA ASN A 193 -8.04 21.83 2.19
C ASN A 193 -7.95 23.28 2.66
N LYS A 194 -7.00 24.06 2.14
CA LYS A 194 -6.91 25.50 2.44
C LYS A 194 -8.10 26.30 1.93
N LYS A 195 -8.65 25.94 0.76
CA LYS A 195 -9.84 26.59 0.20
C LYS A 195 -11.08 26.25 1.04
N ILE A 196 -11.30 24.97 1.34
CA ILE A 196 -12.44 24.51 2.14
C ILE A 196 -12.39 25.07 3.57
N GLY A 197 -11.22 25.06 4.21
CA GLY A 197 -11.07 25.62 5.56
C GLY A 197 -11.37 27.12 5.64
N LYS A 198 -11.14 27.88 4.56
CA LYS A 198 -11.57 29.29 4.48
C LYS A 198 -13.08 29.44 4.34
N LEU A 199 -13.71 28.62 3.47
CA LEU A 199 -15.15 28.64 3.27
C LEU A 199 -15.92 28.29 4.55
N GLN A 200 -15.38 27.37 5.37
CA GLN A 200 -15.97 26.99 6.65
C GLN A 200 -15.85 28.08 7.73
N GLN A 201 -14.95 29.06 7.57
CA GLN A 201 -14.78 30.18 8.50
C GLN A 201 -15.67 31.39 8.16
N GLU A 202 -16.26 31.44 6.96
CA GLU A 202 -17.13 32.54 6.55
C GLU A 202 -18.53 32.37 7.19
N PRO A 203 -19.05 33.38 7.91
CA PRO A 203 -20.36 33.30 8.54
C PRO A 203 -21.44 33.22 7.47
N ARG A 204 -22.23 32.15 7.49
CA ARG A 204 -23.30 31.94 6.51
C ARG A 204 -24.48 32.89 6.71
N SER A 205 -25.08 33.28 5.59
CA SER A 205 -26.40 33.90 5.59
C SER A 205 -27.44 32.85 6.02
N LEU A 206 -28.24 33.16 7.04
CA LEU A 206 -29.32 32.29 7.53
C LEU A 206 -30.47 32.08 6.53
N PHE A 207 -30.38 32.66 5.33
CA PHE A 207 -31.46 32.76 4.34
C PHE A 207 -31.25 31.90 3.08
N ASP A 208 -30.17 31.12 2.99
CA ASP A 208 -29.95 30.23 1.84
C ASP A 208 -30.64 28.87 2.08
N GLU A 209 -31.89 28.76 1.61
CA GLU A 209 -32.75 27.55 1.71
C GLU A 209 -32.30 26.38 0.80
N GLU A 210 -31.21 26.51 0.04
CA GLU A 210 -30.71 25.49 -0.90
C GLU A 210 -29.74 24.46 -0.28
N ALA A 211 -29.61 24.41 1.05
CA ALA A 211 -28.63 23.59 1.79
C ALA A 211 -28.97 22.08 1.88
N GLN A 212 -29.27 21.41 0.75
CA GLN A 212 -29.33 19.94 0.68
C GLN A 212 -28.08 19.29 0.04
N ALA A 213 -27.14 20.07 -0.48
CA ALA A 213 -25.84 19.54 -0.90
C ALA A 213 -24.96 19.30 0.35
N GLU A 214 -24.35 18.11 0.46
CA GLU A 214 -23.34 17.83 1.48
C GLU A 214 -22.26 18.91 1.46
N GLU A 215 -21.95 19.46 2.65
CA GLU A 215 -20.92 20.48 2.75
C GLU A 215 -19.56 19.88 2.39
N PRO A 216 -18.75 20.58 1.58
CA PRO A 216 -17.41 20.10 1.28
C PRO A 216 -16.57 20.13 2.56
N HIS A 217 -16.03 18.98 2.93
CA HIS A 217 -15.09 18.83 4.04
C HIS A 217 -13.65 18.75 3.53
N PRO A 218 -12.64 19.15 4.35
CA PRO A 218 -11.25 18.85 4.08
C PRO A 218 -11.05 17.34 3.86
N LEU A 219 -10.17 17.00 2.93
CA LEU A 219 -9.81 15.62 2.66
C LEU A 219 -8.59 15.23 3.51
N PRO A 220 -8.64 14.10 4.24
CA PRO A 220 -7.45 13.56 4.90
C PRO A 220 -6.47 13.01 3.87
N TYR A 221 -5.17 13.05 4.17
CA TYR A 221 -4.21 12.23 3.42
C TYR A 221 -4.50 10.75 3.67
N ILE A 222 -4.24 9.90 2.69
CA ILE A 222 -4.34 8.44 2.84
C ILE A 222 -2.96 7.83 2.75
N LEU A 223 -2.52 7.15 3.81
CA LEU A 223 -1.31 6.35 3.85
C LEU A 223 -1.65 4.87 3.66
N ILE A 224 -1.19 4.28 2.56
CA ILE A 224 -1.33 2.86 2.28
C ILE A 224 0.01 2.17 2.56
N LEU A 225 0.04 1.28 3.55
CA LEU A 225 1.25 0.58 3.97
C LEU A 225 1.11 -0.92 3.76
N ILE A 226 2.06 -1.51 3.02
CA ILE A 226 2.11 -2.95 2.76
C ILE A 226 3.40 -3.49 3.37
N ASP A 227 3.31 -4.34 4.41
CA ASP A 227 4.50 -4.87 5.08
C ASP A 227 5.31 -5.85 4.21
N GLU A 228 4.61 -6.70 3.46
CA GLU A 228 5.26 -7.69 2.58
C GLU A 228 4.56 -7.71 1.20
N LEU A 229 5.08 -6.90 0.29
CA LEU A 229 4.62 -6.84 -1.09
C LEU A 229 4.75 -8.19 -1.81
N ALA A 230 5.79 -8.97 -1.48
CA ALA A 230 6.05 -10.25 -2.14
C ALA A 230 4.87 -11.23 -2.03
N ASP A 231 4.20 -11.24 -0.88
CA ASP A 231 3.08 -12.16 -0.64
C ASP A 231 1.86 -11.79 -1.51
N LEU A 232 1.66 -10.50 -1.78
CA LEU A 232 0.62 -10.05 -2.72
C LEU A 232 1.00 -10.38 -4.17
N MET A 233 2.26 -10.15 -4.53
CA MET A 233 2.76 -10.41 -5.88
C MET A 233 2.68 -11.89 -6.27
N MET A 234 2.86 -12.80 -5.30
CA MET A 234 2.75 -14.25 -5.52
C MET A 234 1.33 -14.73 -5.81
N ILE A 235 0.31 -14.00 -5.39
CA ILE A 235 -1.09 -14.40 -5.51
C ILE A 235 -1.77 -13.67 -6.67
N GLU A 236 -1.64 -12.34 -6.73
CA GLU A 236 -2.28 -11.49 -7.76
C GLU A 236 -1.31 -10.47 -8.37
N GLY A 237 -0.08 -10.88 -8.71
CA GLY A 237 0.99 -9.96 -9.12
C GLY A 237 0.63 -8.95 -10.21
N ARG A 238 -0.14 -9.34 -11.22
CA ARG A 238 -0.57 -8.41 -12.30
C ARG A 238 -1.46 -7.28 -11.75
N ASN A 239 -2.51 -7.63 -11.02
CA ASN A 239 -3.48 -6.65 -10.49
C ASN A 239 -2.83 -5.74 -9.44
N VAL A 240 -1.95 -6.31 -8.62
CA VAL A 240 -1.19 -5.57 -7.59
C VAL A 240 -0.22 -4.59 -8.25
N GLU A 241 0.58 -5.03 -9.21
CA GLU A 241 1.53 -4.17 -9.93
C GLU A 241 0.82 -3.04 -10.69
N GLU A 242 -0.29 -3.34 -11.35
CA GLU A 242 -1.10 -2.34 -12.06
C GLU A 242 -1.64 -1.27 -11.11
N SER A 243 -2.26 -1.68 -10.00
CA SER A 243 -2.82 -0.76 -9.01
C SER A 243 -1.73 0.08 -8.33
N VAL A 244 -0.63 -0.56 -7.91
CA VAL A 244 0.53 0.11 -7.31
C VAL A 244 1.13 1.13 -8.27
N THR A 245 1.32 0.76 -9.54
CA THR A 245 1.89 1.64 -10.56
C THR A 245 0.99 2.84 -10.80
N ARG A 246 -0.32 2.60 -10.95
CA ARG A 246 -1.30 3.66 -11.21
C ARG A 246 -1.39 4.66 -10.06
N LEU A 247 -1.45 4.16 -8.82
CA LEU A 247 -1.39 5.00 -7.64
C LEU A 247 -0.07 5.78 -7.57
N ALA A 248 1.06 5.11 -7.78
CA ALA A 248 2.37 5.76 -7.67
C ALA A 248 2.59 6.88 -8.70
N GLN A 249 1.89 6.82 -9.84
CA GLN A 249 1.96 7.84 -10.90
C GLN A 249 1.10 9.07 -10.61
N MET A 250 -0.09 8.89 -10.02
CA MET A 250 -1.12 9.93 -10.02
C MET A 250 -1.58 10.37 -8.62
N ALA A 251 -1.29 9.59 -7.58
CA ALA A 251 -1.93 9.79 -6.28
C ALA A 251 -1.32 10.90 -5.43
N ARG A 252 -0.09 11.37 -5.76
CA ARG A 252 0.58 12.48 -5.05
C ARG A 252 -0.29 13.73 -4.93
N ALA A 253 -0.92 14.15 -6.02
CA ALA A 253 -1.68 15.40 -6.04
C ALA A 253 -2.92 15.34 -5.14
N VAL A 254 -3.51 14.15 -4.98
CA VAL A 254 -4.71 13.90 -4.18
C VAL A 254 -4.41 13.45 -2.74
N GLY A 255 -3.15 13.54 -2.33
CA GLY A 255 -2.72 13.25 -0.96
C GLY A 255 -2.77 11.77 -0.58
N MET A 256 -2.56 10.85 -1.52
CA MET A 256 -2.46 9.43 -1.20
C MET A 256 -1.03 8.93 -1.45
N HIS A 257 -0.50 8.20 -0.46
CA HIS A 257 0.91 7.85 -0.35
C HIS A 257 1.07 6.36 -0.12
N LEU A 258 2.06 5.75 -0.77
CA LEU A 258 2.31 4.30 -0.68
C LEU A 258 3.64 4.05 0.01
N VAL A 259 3.62 3.18 1.01
CA VAL A 259 4.82 2.60 1.61
C VAL A 259 4.79 1.10 1.33
N LEU A 260 5.67 0.65 0.44
CA LEU A 260 5.82 -0.75 0.11
C LEU A 260 7.02 -1.31 0.84
N ALA A 261 6.84 -2.38 1.58
CA ALA A 261 7.90 -3.08 2.24
C ALA A 261 8.03 -4.52 1.73
N THR A 262 9.24 -5.07 1.73
CA THR A 262 9.48 -6.47 1.35
C THR A 262 10.73 -7.03 2.02
N GLN A 263 10.69 -8.30 2.40
CA GLN A 263 11.88 -9.05 2.82
C GLN A 263 12.54 -9.82 1.68
N ARG A 264 11.89 -9.85 0.51
CA ARG A 264 12.34 -10.55 -0.70
C ARG A 264 12.68 -9.55 -1.79
N PRO A 265 13.89 -8.98 -1.79
CA PRO A 265 14.33 -7.99 -2.78
C PRO A 265 14.73 -8.63 -4.12
N SER A 266 13.86 -9.48 -4.68
CA SER A 266 14.06 -10.08 -6.00
C SER A 266 13.48 -9.19 -7.11
N VAL A 267 13.91 -9.40 -8.35
CA VAL A 267 13.43 -8.67 -9.53
C VAL A 267 11.95 -8.97 -9.81
N ASP A 268 11.46 -10.14 -9.41
CA ASP A 268 10.05 -10.54 -9.58
C ASP A 268 9.11 -9.80 -8.61
N VAL A 269 9.63 -9.34 -7.46
CA VAL A 269 8.87 -8.56 -6.48
C VAL A 269 9.07 -7.07 -6.69
N ILE A 270 10.32 -6.65 -6.88
CA ILE A 270 10.70 -5.25 -7.14
C ILE A 270 10.98 -5.11 -8.63
N THR A 271 9.90 -5.11 -9.41
CA THR A 271 9.96 -5.03 -10.86
C THR A 271 10.46 -3.68 -11.36
N GLY A 272 10.81 -3.59 -12.64
CA GLY A 272 11.21 -2.32 -13.26
C GLY A 272 10.13 -1.23 -13.16
N LEU A 273 8.85 -1.61 -13.27
CA LEU A 273 7.71 -0.69 -13.16
C LEU A 273 7.56 -0.15 -11.74
N ILE A 274 7.68 -1.01 -10.72
CA ILE A 274 7.67 -0.57 -9.33
C ILE A 274 8.83 0.39 -9.08
N LYS A 275 10.06 0.04 -9.48
CA LYS A 275 11.22 0.94 -9.27
C LYS A 275 11.07 2.28 -9.95
N ALA A 276 10.53 2.31 -11.17
CA ALA A 276 10.36 3.54 -11.93
C ALA A 276 9.44 4.56 -11.22
N ASN A 277 8.47 4.09 -10.41
CA ASN A 277 7.50 4.95 -9.74
C ASN A 277 7.78 5.15 -8.23
N PHE A 278 8.78 4.46 -7.68
CA PHE A 278 9.22 4.60 -6.28
C PHE A 278 10.65 5.16 -6.22
N PRO A 279 10.84 6.48 -6.40
CA PRO A 279 12.15 7.11 -6.42
C PRO A 279 12.80 7.22 -5.03
N ALA A 280 12.00 7.26 -3.96
CA ALA A 280 12.49 7.23 -2.59
C ALA A 280 12.61 5.77 -2.13
N ARG A 281 13.80 5.36 -1.67
CA ARG A 281 14.06 3.96 -1.30
C ARG A 281 14.89 3.85 -0.03
N ILE A 282 14.58 2.86 0.78
CA ILE A 282 15.36 2.47 1.95
C ILE A 282 15.78 1.01 1.78
N SER A 283 17.07 0.73 1.87
CA SER A 283 17.58 -0.63 2.01
C SER A 283 18.19 -0.79 3.39
N PHE A 284 17.67 -1.74 4.16
CA PHE A 284 18.39 -2.32 5.29
C PHE A 284 19.40 -3.36 4.79
N ARG A 285 20.09 -4.00 5.73
CA ARG A 285 20.99 -5.12 5.42
C ARG A 285 20.28 -6.19 4.58
N VAL A 286 20.89 -6.54 3.46
CA VAL A 286 20.46 -7.62 2.57
C VAL A 286 21.50 -8.74 2.53
N ALA A 287 21.10 -9.91 2.02
CA ALA A 287 21.97 -11.07 1.99
C ALA A 287 23.07 -10.96 0.92
N THR A 288 22.76 -10.35 -0.24
CA THR A 288 23.69 -10.32 -1.37
C THR A 288 23.82 -8.94 -2.00
N ARG A 289 24.94 -8.74 -2.71
CA ARG A 289 25.16 -7.56 -3.57
C ARG A 289 24.06 -7.40 -4.62
N VAL A 290 23.59 -8.51 -5.21
CA VAL A 290 22.53 -8.48 -6.23
C VAL A 290 21.26 -7.89 -5.65
N ASP A 291 20.88 -8.29 -4.43
CA ASP A 291 19.72 -7.74 -3.72
C ASP A 291 19.85 -6.23 -3.48
N SER A 292 21.05 -5.77 -3.08
CA SER A 292 21.33 -4.34 -2.92
C SER A 292 21.07 -3.58 -4.21
N ARG A 293 21.54 -4.12 -5.35
CA ARG A 293 21.32 -3.52 -6.66
C ARG A 293 19.86 -3.57 -7.08
N THR A 294 19.12 -4.62 -6.74
CA THR A 294 17.69 -4.69 -7.02
C THR A 294 16.98 -3.50 -6.38
N ILE A 295 17.29 -3.16 -5.12
CA ILE A 295 16.62 -2.08 -4.37
C ILE A 295 17.16 -0.70 -4.76
N LEU A 296 18.47 -0.48 -4.70
CA LEU A 296 19.10 0.84 -4.75
C LEU A 296 19.75 1.17 -6.11
N ASP A 297 19.72 0.25 -7.06
CA ASP A 297 20.48 0.31 -8.33
C ASP A 297 22.01 0.33 -8.15
N VAL A 298 22.50 0.25 -6.91
CA VAL A 298 23.91 0.21 -6.52
C VAL A 298 24.16 -0.87 -5.46
N MET A 299 25.43 -1.31 -5.37
CA MET A 299 25.88 -2.25 -4.33
C MET A 299 26.17 -1.50 -3.02
N GLY A 300 26.17 -2.23 -1.89
CA GLY A 300 26.60 -1.67 -0.60
C GLY A 300 25.70 -2.03 0.58
N ALA A 301 24.42 -2.33 0.34
CA ALA A 301 23.49 -2.67 1.42
C ALA A 301 23.81 -4.02 2.10
N ASP A 302 24.52 -4.91 1.41
CA ASP A 302 25.02 -6.18 1.97
C ASP A 302 26.07 -5.98 3.08
N HIS A 303 26.74 -4.83 3.08
CA HIS A 303 27.76 -4.48 4.08
C HIS A 303 27.19 -3.76 5.31
N LEU A 304 25.88 -3.49 5.35
CA LEU A 304 25.23 -2.87 6.51
C LEU A 304 25.26 -3.80 7.73
N LEU A 305 25.15 -3.19 8.90
CA LEU A 305 25.31 -3.88 10.19
C LEU A 305 24.04 -4.60 10.66
N GLY A 306 22.91 -4.36 9.99
CA GLY A 306 21.59 -4.77 10.47
C GLY A 306 21.15 -3.95 11.68
N LYS A 307 20.15 -4.45 12.43
CA LYS A 307 19.60 -3.78 13.64
C LYS A 307 19.26 -2.29 13.42
N GLY A 308 18.69 -1.94 12.28
CA GLY A 308 18.27 -0.58 11.96
C GLY A 308 19.26 0.21 11.11
N ASP A 309 20.46 -0.30 10.83
CA ASP A 309 21.40 0.33 9.90
C ASP A 309 20.88 0.23 8.45
N MET A 310 20.76 1.37 7.77
CA MET A 310 20.13 1.48 6.46
C MET A 310 20.81 2.49 5.53
N LEU A 311 20.63 2.28 4.23
CA LEU A 311 20.93 3.24 3.18
C LEU A 311 19.62 3.84 2.69
N PHE A 312 19.53 5.17 2.74
CA PHE A 312 18.41 5.94 2.25
C PHE A 312 18.76 6.64 0.94
N LEU A 313 17.95 6.41 -0.09
CA LEU A 313 17.96 7.11 -1.36
C LEU A 313 16.78 8.09 -1.40
N PRO A 314 17.01 9.40 -1.24
CA PRO A 314 15.96 10.41 -1.39
C PRO A 314 15.59 10.58 -2.87
N PRO A 315 14.36 11.04 -3.20
CA PRO A 315 13.96 11.20 -4.59
C PRO A 315 14.77 12.30 -5.28
N GLY A 316 14.95 12.17 -6.60
CA GLY A 316 15.69 13.14 -7.41
C GLY A 316 17.19 13.21 -7.11
N SER A 317 17.70 12.33 -6.26
CA SER A 317 19.12 12.19 -5.91
C SER A 317 19.62 10.82 -6.37
N SER A 318 20.87 10.76 -6.81
CA SER A 318 21.60 9.50 -6.99
C SER A 318 22.50 9.16 -5.80
N ARG A 319 22.45 9.98 -4.74
CA ARG A 319 23.33 9.87 -3.58
C ARG A 319 22.59 9.18 -2.44
N LEU A 320 23.20 8.10 -1.96
CA LEU A 320 22.78 7.42 -0.74
C LEU A 320 23.23 8.19 0.50
N THR A 321 22.39 8.14 1.52
CA THR A 321 22.71 8.59 2.87
C THR A 321 22.59 7.41 3.81
N ARG A 322 23.67 7.05 4.49
CA ARG A 322 23.63 6.05 5.55
C ARG A 322 22.97 6.66 6.80
N VAL A 323 21.97 5.96 7.32
CA VAL A 323 21.18 6.36 8.48
C VAL A 323 21.05 5.16 9.42
N HIS A 324 21.14 5.41 10.71
CA HIS A 324 20.90 4.44 11.76
C HIS A 324 19.49 4.66 12.30
N GLY A 325 18.64 3.66 12.10
CA GLY A 325 17.23 3.65 12.42
C GLY A 325 16.94 3.97 13.88
N ALA A 326 15.90 4.77 14.11
CA ALA A 326 15.35 4.93 15.45
C ALA A 326 14.68 3.64 15.93
N PHE A 327 14.78 3.37 17.22
CA PHE A 327 14.25 2.19 17.88
C PHE A 327 13.05 2.55 18.75
N VAL A 328 12.03 1.71 18.68
CA VAL A 328 10.82 1.77 19.50
C VAL A 328 10.46 0.36 19.94
N THR A 329 10.03 0.21 21.19
CA THR A 329 9.61 -1.06 21.76
C THR A 329 8.11 -1.28 21.55
N GLU A 330 7.66 -2.55 21.53
CA GLU A 330 6.23 -2.88 21.49
C GLU A 330 5.46 -2.26 22.66
N GLY A 331 6.05 -2.19 23.86
CA GLY A 331 5.44 -1.55 25.01
C GLY A 331 5.23 -0.04 24.83
N GLU A 332 6.10 0.64 24.07
CA GLU A 332 5.89 2.04 23.69
C GLU A 332 4.78 2.18 22.64
N ILE A 333 4.75 1.28 21.65
CA ILE A 333 3.70 1.25 20.61
C ILE A 333 2.32 1.06 21.25
N ASN A 334 2.16 0.04 22.10
CA ASN A 334 0.89 -0.28 22.74
C ASN A 334 0.34 0.90 23.55
N ARG A 335 1.19 1.61 24.32
CA ARG A 335 0.75 2.80 25.07
C ARG A 335 0.17 3.89 24.17
N VAL A 336 0.76 4.11 23.00
CA VAL A 336 0.32 5.14 22.05
C VAL A 336 -0.94 4.70 21.31
N VAL A 337 -1.01 3.42 20.92
CA VAL A 337 -2.22 2.82 20.36
C VAL A 337 -3.39 2.90 21.35
N ASP A 338 -3.18 2.54 22.62
CA ASP A 338 -4.21 2.61 23.66
C ASP A 338 -4.68 4.03 23.91
N PHE A 339 -3.75 5.00 23.92
CA PHE A 339 -4.09 6.43 24.01
C PHE A 339 -5.02 6.87 22.88
N TRP A 340 -4.78 6.42 21.65
CA TRP A 340 -5.64 6.75 20.50
C TRP A 340 -7.00 6.03 20.54
N LYS A 341 -7.03 4.75 20.94
CA LYS A 341 -8.26 3.96 21.10
C LYS A 341 -9.21 4.52 22.16
N GLN A 342 -8.67 5.16 23.20
CA GLN A 342 -9.48 5.80 24.24
C GLN A 342 -10.18 7.07 23.77
N GLN A 343 -9.71 7.68 22.67
CA GLN A 343 -10.24 8.95 22.17
C GLN A 343 -11.37 8.74 21.15
N ALA A 344 -11.24 7.74 20.27
CA ALA A 344 -12.24 7.46 19.25
C ALA A 344 -12.16 6.01 18.74
N THR A 345 -13.29 5.51 18.25
CA THR A 345 -13.37 4.25 17.49
C THR A 345 -13.15 4.52 15.99
N PRO A 346 -12.56 3.58 15.24
CA PRO A 346 -12.39 3.76 13.81
C PRO A 346 -13.72 3.65 13.06
N GLU A 347 -13.90 4.56 12.11
CA GLU A 347 -14.95 4.46 11.10
C GLU A 347 -14.38 3.71 9.90
N TYR A 348 -14.69 2.41 9.83
CA TYR A 348 -14.25 1.54 8.74
C TYR A 348 -15.14 1.67 7.51
N ASP A 349 -14.52 1.85 6.36
CA ASP A 349 -15.15 1.78 5.05
C ASP A 349 -15.00 0.37 4.48
N GLN A 350 -16.08 -0.42 4.59
CA GLN A 350 -16.10 -1.79 4.08
C GLN A 350 -16.02 -1.87 2.55
N SER A 351 -16.41 -0.80 1.83
CA SER A 351 -16.41 -0.80 0.37
C SER A 351 -15.00 -0.98 -0.19
N LEU A 352 -13.98 -0.51 0.54
CA LEU A 352 -12.57 -0.66 0.19
C LEU A 352 -12.14 -2.14 0.11
N LEU A 353 -12.79 -3.06 0.83
CA LEU A 353 -12.42 -4.47 0.86
C LEU A 353 -13.17 -5.33 -0.17
N LEU A 354 -14.25 -4.80 -0.74
CA LEU A 354 -15.07 -5.50 -1.71
C LEU A 354 -14.39 -5.49 -3.08
N ALA A 355 -14.66 -6.51 -3.90
CA ALA A 355 -14.19 -6.52 -5.27
C ALA A 355 -14.76 -5.28 -5.99
N PRO A 356 -13.92 -4.41 -6.56
CA PRO A 356 -14.41 -3.26 -7.29
C PRO A 356 -15.23 -3.72 -8.49
N PRO A 357 -16.28 -2.98 -8.89
CA PRO A 357 -16.97 -3.22 -10.15
C PRO A 357 -15.93 -3.23 -11.27
N THR A 358 -15.77 -4.37 -11.94
CA THR A 358 -14.90 -4.52 -13.09
C THR A 358 -15.59 -3.92 -14.32
N ASP A 359 -14.91 -3.02 -15.04
CA ASP A 359 -15.39 -2.52 -16.35
C ASP A 359 -15.54 -3.64 -17.42
N GLU A 360 -15.08 -4.86 -17.12
CA GLU A 360 -15.19 -6.05 -17.97
C GLU A 360 -16.10 -7.16 -17.44
N GLU A 361 -16.78 -7.04 -16.29
CA GLU A 361 -17.73 -8.06 -15.83
C GLU A 361 -19.14 -7.51 -15.63
N GLY A 362 -19.87 -7.49 -16.74
CA GLY A 362 -21.30 -7.76 -16.72
C GLY A 362 -21.57 -9.21 -16.31
N SER A 363 -21.32 -9.57 -15.05
CA SER A 363 -21.86 -10.78 -14.41
C SER A 363 -21.57 -10.80 -12.91
N PRO A 364 -22.54 -10.46 -12.05
CA PRO A 364 -22.45 -10.79 -10.64
C PRO A 364 -22.61 -12.31 -10.47
N GLU A 365 -21.59 -12.95 -9.90
CA GLU A 365 -21.82 -14.12 -9.05
C GLU A 365 -22.44 -13.60 -7.74
N GLU A 366 -23.77 -13.55 -7.69
CA GLU A 366 -24.51 -13.40 -6.44
C GLU A 366 -24.90 -14.79 -5.91
N ASP A 367 -24.18 -15.25 -4.89
CA ASP A 367 -24.75 -16.14 -3.89
C ASP A 367 -25.59 -15.30 -2.90
N GLY A 368 -26.91 -15.39 -3.07
CA GLY A 368 -27.85 -15.39 -1.96
C GLY A 368 -28.34 -14.05 -1.41
N ALA A 369 -29.41 -13.51 -2.01
CA ALA A 369 -30.68 -13.11 -1.36
C ALA A 369 -31.27 -11.78 -1.90
N GLY A 370 -32.08 -11.93 -2.97
CA GLY A 370 -33.33 -11.18 -3.15
C GLY A 370 -33.26 -9.73 -3.62
N SER A 371 -33.50 -9.47 -4.91
CA SER A 371 -34.84 -9.14 -5.43
C SER A 371 -34.78 -8.56 -6.85
N GLY A 372 -35.54 -9.15 -7.77
CA GLY A 372 -36.49 -8.34 -8.54
C GLY A 372 -36.18 -7.89 -9.97
N GLU A 373 -35.11 -8.30 -10.65
CA GLU A 373 -35.03 -8.11 -12.11
C GLU A 373 -35.19 -9.46 -12.85
N GLN A 374 -36.39 -9.69 -13.36
CA GLN A 374 -36.70 -10.79 -14.28
C GLN A 374 -35.85 -10.64 -15.54
N ASP A 375 -35.06 -11.64 -15.91
CA ASP A 375 -34.26 -11.60 -17.15
C ASP A 375 -35.20 -11.29 -18.34
N PRO A 376 -34.89 -10.31 -19.21
CA PRO A 376 -35.76 -9.94 -20.33
C PRO A 376 -36.11 -11.09 -21.28
N MET A 377 -35.30 -12.15 -21.32
CA MET A 377 -35.53 -13.36 -22.13
C MET A 377 -36.19 -14.50 -21.35
N TYR A 378 -36.58 -14.28 -20.09
CA TYR A 378 -37.13 -15.31 -19.23
C TYR A 378 -38.45 -15.88 -19.78
N GLU A 379 -39.38 -15.03 -20.19
CA GLU A 379 -40.67 -15.46 -20.76
C GLU A 379 -40.51 -16.22 -22.09
N ASP A 380 -39.62 -15.74 -22.95
CA ASP A 380 -39.33 -16.41 -24.23
C ASP A 380 -38.68 -17.78 -24.00
N ALA A 381 -37.76 -17.88 -23.05
CA ALA A 381 -37.13 -19.13 -22.65
C ALA A 381 -38.15 -20.09 -22.04
N LEU A 382 -39.08 -19.57 -21.24
CA LEU A 382 -40.14 -20.35 -20.61
C LEU A 382 -41.02 -21.01 -21.66
N ARG A 383 -41.42 -20.25 -22.69
CA ARG A 383 -42.21 -20.77 -23.81
C ARG A 383 -41.47 -21.89 -24.54
N VAL A 384 -40.18 -21.70 -24.82
CA VAL A 384 -39.34 -22.72 -25.49
C VAL A 384 -39.22 -23.99 -24.65
N VAL A 385 -39.04 -23.86 -23.33
CA VAL A 385 -38.89 -25.00 -22.43
C VAL A 385 -40.20 -25.79 -22.30
N LEU A 386 -41.34 -25.09 -22.16
CA LEU A 386 -42.65 -25.73 -22.09
C LEU A 386 -43.03 -26.44 -23.40
N GLU A 387 -42.76 -25.81 -24.56
CA GLU A 387 -43.05 -26.41 -25.87
C GLU A 387 -42.23 -27.68 -26.13
N MET A 388 -40.95 -27.67 -25.75
CA MET A 388 -40.03 -28.78 -25.98
C MET A 388 -40.17 -29.91 -24.94
N GLY A 389 -40.84 -29.65 -23.81
CA GLY A 389 -41.03 -30.60 -22.71
C GLY A 389 -39.73 -31.04 -22.00
N LYS A 390 -38.59 -30.42 -22.33
CA LYS A 390 -37.27 -30.70 -21.76
C LYS A 390 -36.45 -29.42 -21.68
N ALA A 391 -35.83 -29.18 -20.52
CA ALA A 391 -35.07 -27.95 -20.27
C ALA A 391 -33.56 -28.22 -20.33
N SER A 392 -32.87 -27.68 -21.34
CA SER A 392 -31.40 -27.79 -21.43
C SER A 392 -30.76 -26.47 -21.83
N THR A 393 -29.55 -26.22 -21.32
CA THR A 393 -28.78 -25.02 -21.64
C THR A 393 -28.55 -24.92 -23.15
N SER A 394 -28.15 -26.02 -23.79
CA SER A 394 -27.92 -26.08 -25.23
C SER A 394 -29.16 -25.75 -26.08
N THR A 395 -30.36 -26.10 -25.62
CA THR A 395 -31.62 -25.77 -26.29
C THR A 395 -31.84 -24.26 -26.28
N LEU A 396 -31.69 -23.61 -25.13
CA LEU A 396 -31.86 -22.16 -24.98
C LEU A 396 -30.78 -21.39 -25.74
N GLN A 397 -29.53 -21.85 -25.72
CA GLN A 397 -28.44 -21.24 -26.49
C GLN A 397 -28.72 -21.25 -28.00
N ARG A 398 -29.28 -22.35 -28.54
CA ARG A 398 -29.56 -22.46 -29.98
C ARG A 398 -30.83 -21.71 -30.41
N ARG A 399 -31.90 -21.79 -29.61
CA ARG A 399 -33.20 -21.19 -29.96
C ARG A 399 -33.25 -19.68 -29.72
N LEU A 400 -32.60 -19.20 -28.66
CA LEU A 400 -32.64 -17.80 -28.25
C LEU A 400 -31.30 -17.07 -28.41
N ARG A 401 -30.29 -17.74 -29.00
CA ARG A 401 -28.93 -17.20 -29.21
C ARG A 401 -28.28 -16.68 -27.92
N LEU A 402 -28.58 -17.34 -26.80
CA LEU A 402 -28.05 -16.98 -25.48
C LEU A 402 -26.63 -17.54 -25.28
N GLY A 403 -25.80 -16.81 -24.52
CA GLY A 403 -24.55 -17.35 -23.98
C GLY A 403 -24.82 -18.44 -22.93
N TYR A 404 -23.84 -19.33 -22.71
CA TYR A 404 -24.00 -20.48 -21.79
C TYR A 404 -24.42 -20.05 -20.38
N GLY A 405 -23.73 -19.08 -19.79
CA GLY A 405 -24.00 -18.60 -18.43
C GLY A 405 -25.40 -18.01 -18.27
N ARG A 406 -25.88 -17.23 -19.25
CA ARG A 406 -27.25 -16.68 -19.23
C ARG A 406 -28.31 -17.77 -19.40
N ALA A 407 -28.08 -18.72 -20.30
CA ALA A 407 -28.97 -19.87 -20.47
C ALA A 407 -29.06 -20.74 -19.20
N ALA A 408 -27.94 -20.95 -18.50
CA ALA A 408 -27.91 -21.66 -17.22
C ALA A 408 -28.69 -20.91 -16.13
N ARG A 409 -28.44 -19.59 -15.99
CA ARG A 409 -29.13 -18.72 -15.02
C ARG A 409 -30.65 -18.73 -15.21
N ILE A 410 -31.13 -18.62 -16.45
CA ILE A 410 -32.55 -18.68 -16.78
C ILE A 410 -33.17 -20.03 -16.38
N LEU A 411 -32.46 -21.15 -16.59
CA LEU A 411 -32.94 -22.46 -16.14
C LEU A 411 -32.95 -22.59 -14.61
N ASP A 412 -31.99 -21.99 -13.92
CA ASP A 412 -31.98 -22.00 -12.45
C ASP A 412 -33.10 -21.14 -11.88
N MET A 413 -33.45 -20.02 -12.53
CA MET A 413 -34.66 -19.25 -12.21
C MET A 413 -35.92 -20.10 -12.41
N MET A 414 -36.05 -20.82 -13.53
CA MET A 414 -37.18 -21.73 -13.76
C MET A 414 -37.26 -22.86 -12.74
N HIS A 415 -36.12 -23.32 -12.23
CA HIS A 415 -36.10 -24.32 -11.17
C HIS A 415 -36.59 -23.74 -9.84
N ARG A 416 -36.13 -22.53 -9.47
CA ARG A 416 -36.61 -21.81 -8.28
C ARG A 416 -38.12 -21.54 -8.35
N ASP A 417 -38.63 -21.19 -9.53
CA ASP A 417 -40.05 -20.94 -9.77
C ASP A 417 -40.88 -22.23 -9.84
N GLY A 418 -40.26 -23.40 -9.67
CA GLY A 418 -40.95 -24.70 -9.65
C GLY A 418 -41.48 -25.14 -11.02
N ILE A 419 -40.90 -24.63 -12.11
CA ILE A 419 -41.30 -24.92 -13.49
C ILE A 419 -40.57 -26.17 -14.01
N ILE A 420 -39.31 -26.35 -13.59
CA ILE A 420 -38.48 -27.49 -13.99
C ILE A 420 -37.87 -28.21 -12.78
N GLY A 421 -37.56 -29.49 -12.95
CA GLY A 421 -36.92 -30.34 -11.94
C GLY A 421 -35.46 -29.97 -11.66
N PRO A 422 -34.84 -30.60 -10.65
CA PRO A 422 -33.47 -30.32 -10.25
C PRO A 422 -32.44 -30.63 -11.34
N PRO A 423 -31.21 -30.09 -11.25
CA PRO A 423 -30.13 -30.41 -12.19
C PRO A 423 -29.76 -31.90 -12.15
N ASP A 424 -29.75 -32.57 -13.31
CA ASP A 424 -29.27 -33.96 -13.47
C ASP A 424 -28.05 -33.98 -14.41
N GLY A 425 -26.92 -33.47 -13.90
CA GLY A 425 -25.66 -33.42 -14.62
C GLY A 425 -25.78 -32.77 -16.01
N SER A 426 -25.41 -33.51 -17.06
CA SER A 426 -25.46 -33.05 -18.45
C SER A 426 -26.79 -33.36 -19.17
N LYS A 427 -27.76 -33.99 -18.51
CA LYS A 427 -29.05 -34.34 -19.12
C LYS A 427 -30.03 -33.16 -19.05
N PRO A 428 -30.98 -33.08 -20.01
CA PRO A 428 -32.07 -32.11 -19.93
C PRO A 428 -32.91 -32.32 -18.67
N ARG A 429 -33.21 -31.24 -17.95
CA ARG A 429 -34.09 -31.25 -16.76
C ARG A 429 -35.54 -31.51 -17.18
N GLU A 430 -36.26 -32.25 -16.35
CA GLU A 430 -37.68 -32.53 -16.54
C GLU A 430 -38.51 -31.26 -16.36
N VAL A 431 -39.54 -31.09 -17.19
CA VAL A 431 -40.45 -29.94 -17.11
C VAL A 431 -41.67 -30.35 -16.28
N LEU A 432 -41.92 -29.63 -15.17
CA LEU A 432 -42.93 -29.98 -14.17
C LEU A 432 -44.30 -29.33 -14.43
N LYS A 433 -44.36 -28.36 -15.34
CA LYS A 433 -45.58 -27.64 -15.72
C LYS A 433 -45.98 -27.96 -17.16
N ARG A 434 -47.29 -27.95 -17.43
CA ARG A 434 -47.84 -28.19 -18.78
C ARG A 434 -47.77 -26.89 -19.62
N PRO A 435 -47.73 -26.98 -20.96
CA PRO A 435 -47.67 -25.81 -21.84
C PRO A 435 -48.79 -24.77 -21.61
N GLU A 436 -49.97 -25.24 -21.18
CA GLU A 436 -51.16 -24.42 -20.89
C GLU A 436 -50.99 -23.56 -19.62
N TRP A 437 -50.02 -23.86 -18.74
CA TRP A 437 -49.79 -23.16 -17.47
C TRP A 437 -49.51 -21.66 -17.67
N LEU A 438 -48.83 -21.31 -18.77
CA LEU A 438 -48.48 -19.91 -19.09
C LEU A 438 -49.72 -19.04 -19.39
N GLN A 439 -50.84 -19.64 -19.81
CA GLN A 439 -52.11 -18.94 -20.06
C GLN A 439 -52.98 -18.81 -18.80
N GLU A 440 -52.72 -19.61 -17.77
CA GLU A 440 -53.48 -19.60 -16.51
C GLU A 440 -52.92 -18.62 -15.47
N VAL A 441 -51.65 -18.21 -15.63
CA VAL A 441 -50.90 -17.41 -14.64
C VAL A 441 -50.45 -16.04 -15.16
N GLY A 442 -50.50 -15.82 -16.48
CA GLY A 442 -50.28 -14.52 -17.13
C GLY A 442 -51.59 -13.80 -17.40
#